data_AF-A0A6J4FZ41-F1
#
_entry.id   AF-A0A6J4FZ41-F1
#
_cell.length_a   1.000
_cell.length_b   1.000
_cell.length_c   1.000
_cell.angle_alpha   90.00
_cell.angle_beta   90.00
_cell.angle_gamma   90.00
#
_symmetry.space_group_name_H-M   'P 1'
#
loop_
_entity.id
_entity.type
_entity.pdbx_description
1 polymer ?
#
loop_
_entity_poly.entity_id
_entity_poly.type
_entity_poly.pdbx_seq_one_letter_code
_entity_poly.pdbx_strand_id
1 'polypeptide(L)'
;MRRFLAGLLLLLSGLAPADAETLRYCGFQAVCREMEAWKGERVTVLTPPGQTYDGAVMGRLVADYDRAWAAYERLVGAAPGPRACCTIDGRASVAQSPDEDRVAAARGHMGGQGIELYRDHFPRIYREFAASGRHDHIVIHEMGRNFWLWRPQLGAVKAFEVGFAVANKFLVMERAGLEGAPFRDMSFRQLRASLDETWALYRSTPGLDWKGALLESRLPPHPRGWGANDLAAALWWRTFERLGESGYPRFFAALSARPKAATADEAVANFVAAGRAAGADLSELFLTGQAR
;
A
#
# COMPACT_ATOMS: atom_id res chain seq x y z
N MET A 1 42.16 -29.76 29.95
CA MET A 1 41.25 -29.56 28.81
C MET A 1 41.00 -28.07 28.63
N ARG A 2 41.66 -27.43 27.66
CA ARG A 2 41.48 -26.00 27.30
C ARG A 2 40.24 -25.88 26.41
N ARG A 3 39.26 -25.05 26.78
CA ARG A 3 38.14 -24.68 25.91
C ARG A 3 38.39 -23.28 25.33
N PHE A 4 38.45 -23.22 24.01
CA PHE A 4 38.52 -22.00 23.21
C PHE A 4 37.21 -21.22 23.33
N LEU A 5 37.27 -19.95 23.73
CA LEU A 5 36.24 -18.96 23.42
C LEU A 5 36.58 -18.37 22.05
N ALA A 6 35.75 -18.65 21.05
CA ALA A 6 35.74 -17.90 19.80
C ALA A 6 34.73 -16.76 19.94
N GLY A 7 35.23 -15.53 20.03
CA GLY A 7 34.41 -14.32 19.98
C GLY A 7 33.89 -14.09 18.57
N LEU A 8 32.57 -14.08 18.42
CA LEU A 8 31.89 -13.65 17.21
C LEU A 8 31.83 -12.11 17.21
N LEU A 9 32.77 -11.48 16.53
CA LEU A 9 32.75 -10.05 16.27
C LEU A 9 31.69 -9.78 15.18
N LEU A 10 30.50 -9.30 15.57
CA LEU A 10 29.56 -8.72 14.62
C LEU A 10 30.15 -7.42 14.08
N LEU A 11 30.59 -7.45 12.83
CA LEU A 11 30.89 -6.26 12.05
C LEU A 11 29.58 -5.51 11.78
N LEU A 12 29.28 -4.53 12.63
CA LEU A 12 28.37 -3.43 12.28
C LEU A 12 29.07 -2.62 11.18
N SER A 13 28.79 -2.93 9.92
CA SER A 13 29.14 -2.08 8.80
C SER A 13 28.40 -0.75 8.99
N GLY A 14 29.14 0.28 9.42
CA GLY A 14 28.65 1.65 9.47
C GLY A 14 28.28 2.10 8.07
N LEU A 15 26.98 2.24 7.82
CA LEU A 15 26.48 3.01 6.67
C LEU A 15 26.87 4.46 6.91
N ALA A 16 27.89 4.94 6.19
CA ALA A 16 28.06 6.38 6.02
C ALA A 16 26.74 6.95 5.45
N PRO A 17 26.27 8.13 5.90
CA PRO A 17 25.09 8.73 5.31
C PRO A 17 25.36 8.95 3.82
N ALA A 18 24.46 8.47 2.96
CA ALA A 18 24.53 8.79 1.55
C ALA A 18 24.29 10.29 1.40
N ASP A 19 25.28 11.05 0.92
CA ASP A 19 25.08 12.43 0.51
C ASP A 19 24.02 12.45 -0.60
N ALA A 20 23.00 13.29 -0.45
CA ALA A 20 21.92 13.39 -1.41
C ALA A 20 22.44 14.00 -2.73
N GLU A 21 22.17 13.33 -3.85
CA GLU A 21 22.55 13.81 -5.18
C GLU A 21 21.44 14.72 -5.74
N THR A 22 21.79 15.88 -6.29
CA THR A 22 20.79 16.75 -6.95
C THR A 22 20.50 16.25 -8.37
N LEU A 23 19.23 16.12 -8.71
CA LEU A 23 18.77 15.75 -10.05
C LEU A 23 17.56 16.58 -10.49
N ARG A 24 17.29 16.56 -11.81
CA ARG A 24 16.07 17.14 -12.38
C ARG A 24 14.95 16.10 -12.39
N TYR A 25 13.86 16.37 -11.69
CA TYR A 25 12.65 15.55 -11.61
C TYR A 25 11.48 16.22 -12.29
N CYS A 26 10.74 15.53 -13.16
CA CYS A 26 9.52 16.03 -13.79
C CYS A 26 8.32 15.23 -13.28
N GLY A 27 7.56 15.82 -12.34
CA GLY A 27 6.49 15.15 -11.61
C GLY A 27 5.24 14.85 -12.44
N PHE A 28 4.16 14.48 -11.76
CA PHE A 28 2.90 14.03 -12.38
C PHE A 28 2.20 15.15 -13.15
N GLN A 29 2.45 16.40 -12.79
CA GLN A 29 1.95 17.58 -13.50
C GLN A 29 2.88 18.04 -14.63
N ALA A 30 3.91 17.26 -14.97
CA ALA A 30 4.94 17.57 -15.96
C ALA A 30 5.75 18.85 -15.65
N VAL A 31 5.68 19.36 -14.42
CA VAL A 31 6.53 20.46 -13.94
C VAL A 31 7.86 19.86 -13.50
N CYS A 32 8.95 20.35 -14.08
CA CYS A 32 10.30 19.91 -13.76
C CYS A 32 10.94 20.78 -12.68
N ARG A 33 11.62 20.16 -11.72
CA ARG A 33 12.26 20.81 -10.57
C ARG A 33 13.58 20.14 -10.26
N GLU A 34 14.51 20.87 -9.66
CA GLU A 34 15.68 20.27 -9.03
C GLU A 34 15.28 19.69 -7.68
N MET A 35 15.77 18.47 -7.39
CA MET A 35 15.45 17.71 -6.19
C MET A 35 16.71 17.02 -5.68
N GLU A 36 16.86 16.93 -4.37
CA GLU A 36 17.85 16.09 -3.69
C GLU A 36 17.34 14.65 -3.63
N ALA A 37 18.17 13.69 -4.05
CA ALA A 37 17.80 12.30 -4.18
C ALA A 37 18.47 11.41 -3.14
N TRP A 38 17.64 10.72 -2.36
CA TRP A 38 18.02 9.72 -1.38
C TRP A 38 17.72 8.33 -1.96
N LYS A 39 18.75 7.68 -2.49
CA LYS A 39 18.63 6.47 -3.32
C LYS A 39 18.70 5.21 -2.48
N GLY A 40 17.68 4.36 -2.60
CA GLY A 40 17.65 3.00 -2.07
C GLY A 40 17.99 1.96 -3.15
N GLU A 41 17.52 0.73 -2.97
CA GLU A 41 17.58 -0.33 -3.96
C GLU A 41 16.40 -0.29 -4.96
N ARG A 42 15.20 0.00 -4.46
CA ARG A 42 13.92 -0.04 -5.21
C ARG A 42 13.23 1.32 -5.27
N VAL A 43 13.48 2.16 -4.28
CA VAL A 43 12.86 3.49 -4.14
C VAL A 43 13.92 4.58 -4.12
N THR A 44 13.59 5.73 -4.70
CA THR A 44 14.34 6.98 -4.53
C THR A 44 13.42 8.01 -3.88
N VAL A 45 13.76 8.49 -2.70
CA VAL A 45 13.04 9.62 -2.08
C VAL A 45 13.62 10.92 -2.62
N LEU A 46 12.75 11.83 -3.05
CA LEU A 46 13.13 13.13 -3.62
C LEU A 46 12.63 14.26 -2.72
N THR A 47 13.54 15.11 -2.25
CA THR A 47 13.24 16.29 -1.41
C THR A 47 13.64 17.58 -2.10
N PRO A 48 12.98 18.72 -1.85
CA PRO A 48 13.42 20.00 -2.38
C PRO A 48 14.81 20.37 -1.84
N PRO A 49 15.67 20.99 -2.66
CA PRO A 49 17.02 21.37 -2.24
C PRO A 49 16.99 22.40 -1.10
N GLY A 50 17.99 22.33 -0.23
CA GLY A 50 18.14 23.28 0.89
C GLY A 50 17.26 22.98 2.10
N GLN A 51 16.52 21.87 2.10
CA GLN A 51 15.89 21.35 3.32
C GLN A 51 16.89 20.48 4.08
N THR A 52 17.13 20.78 5.36
CA THR A 52 18.07 20.01 6.18
C THR A 52 17.39 18.76 6.75
N TYR A 53 17.70 17.61 6.17
CA TYR A 53 17.35 16.30 6.71
C TYR A 53 18.61 15.60 7.25
N ASP A 54 18.46 14.85 8.35
CA ASP A 54 19.55 14.03 8.88
C ASP A 54 19.74 12.82 7.97
N GLY A 55 20.97 12.66 7.45
CA GLY A 55 21.28 11.61 6.48
C GLY A 55 21.13 10.19 7.04
N ALA A 56 21.36 9.98 8.34
CA ALA A 56 21.15 8.68 8.96
C ALA A 56 19.66 8.36 9.14
N VAL A 57 18.82 9.36 9.45
CA VAL A 57 17.37 9.20 9.47
C VAL A 57 16.84 8.91 8.06
N MET A 58 17.27 9.68 7.06
CA MET A 58 16.87 9.46 5.66
C MET A 58 17.32 8.10 5.14
N GLY A 59 18.54 7.67 5.44
CA GLY A 59 19.03 6.34 5.07
C GLY A 59 18.16 5.22 5.63
N ARG A 60 17.73 5.31 6.90
CA ARG A 60 16.79 4.34 7.49
C ARG A 60 15.41 4.40 6.82
N LEU A 61 14.87 5.60 6.61
CA LEU A 61 13.55 5.78 6.01
C LEU A 61 13.49 5.18 4.58
N VAL A 62 14.52 5.41 3.77
CA VAL A 62 14.64 4.85 2.41
C VAL A 62 14.76 3.33 2.46
N ALA A 63 15.62 2.79 3.34
CA ALA A 63 15.75 1.34 3.50
C ALA A 63 14.44 0.67 3.94
N ASP A 64 13.64 1.35 4.77
CA ASP A 64 12.33 0.86 5.20
C ASP A 64 11.32 0.86 4.05
N TYR A 65 11.35 1.89 3.19
CA TYR A 65 10.55 1.93 1.95
C TYR A 65 10.96 0.86 0.94
N ASP A 66 12.25 0.55 0.81
CA ASP A 66 12.71 -0.58 -0.01
C ASP A 66 12.17 -1.91 0.49
N ARG A 67 12.19 -2.14 1.82
CA ARG A 67 11.61 -3.36 2.41
C ARG A 67 10.12 -3.44 2.17
N ALA A 68 9.39 -2.33 2.28
CA ALA A 68 7.96 -2.27 1.98
C ALA A 68 7.66 -2.56 0.50
N TRP A 69 8.42 -1.98 -0.42
CA TRP A 69 8.29 -2.26 -1.85
C TRP A 69 8.53 -3.74 -2.14
N ALA A 70 9.63 -4.31 -1.63
CA ALA A 70 9.94 -5.72 -1.78
C ALA A 70 8.87 -6.64 -1.16
N ALA A 71 8.26 -6.21 -0.05
CA ALA A 71 7.15 -6.93 0.57
C ALA A 71 5.89 -6.89 -0.30
N TYR A 72 5.58 -5.77 -0.98
CA TYR A 72 4.51 -5.73 -1.99
C TYR A 72 4.79 -6.71 -3.15
N GLU A 73 6.00 -6.69 -3.72
CA GLU A 73 6.41 -7.58 -4.81
C GLU A 73 6.18 -9.06 -4.44
N ARG A 74 6.58 -9.45 -3.23
CA ARG A 74 6.36 -10.81 -2.72
C ARG A 74 4.89 -11.10 -2.45
N LEU A 75 4.16 -10.16 -1.85
CA LEU A 75 2.77 -10.34 -1.44
C LEU A 75 1.86 -10.57 -2.65
N VAL A 76 2.10 -9.85 -3.75
CA VAL A 76 1.23 -9.91 -4.93
C VAL A 76 1.83 -10.69 -6.11
N GLY A 77 3.13 -11.03 -6.04
CA GLY A 77 3.82 -11.80 -7.07
C GLY A 77 4.07 -11.03 -8.37
N ALA A 78 3.99 -9.71 -8.35
CA ALA A 78 4.17 -8.83 -9.51
C ALA A 78 4.70 -7.46 -9.08
N ALA A 79 5.28 -6.72 -10.02
CA ALA A 79 5.77 -5.36 -9.82
C ALA A 79 5.14 -4.39 -10.81
N PRO A 80 4.90 -3.13 -10.43
CA PRO A 80 4.44 -2.12 -11.36
C PRO A 80 5.51 -1.76 -12.38
N GLY A 81 5.08 -1.48 -13.61
CA GLY A 81 5.97 -1.08 -14.69
C GLY A 81 6.59 0.32 -14.47
N PRO A 82 7.80 0.56 -15.03
CA PRO A 82 8.45 1.86 -14.93
C PRO A 82 7.64 2.95 -15.66
N ARG A 83 7.85 4.19 -15.25
CA ARG A 83 7.22 5.37 -15.84
C ARG A 83 8.25 6.48 -15.99
N ALA A 84 8.31 7.09 -17.17
CA ALA A 84 9.33 8.08 -17.50
C ALA A 84 9.39 9.28 -16.52
N CYS A 85 8.26 9.70 -15.96
CA CYS A 85 8.21 10.81 -15.01
C CYS A 85 8.72 10.47 -13.60
N CYS A 86 8.72 9.20 -13.20
CA CYS A 86 8.83 8.82 -11.80
C CYS A 86 9.58 7.51 -11.56
N THR A 87 10.37 7.08 -12.54
CA THR A 87 11.41 6.07 -12.40
C THR A 87 12.77 6.75 -12.48
N ILE A 88 13.53 6.70 -11.40
CA ILE A 88 14.86 7.31 -11.27
C ILE A 88 15.89 6.19 -11.17
N ASP A 89 16.74 6.04 -12.19
CA ASP A 89 17.76 5.00 -12.26
C ASP A 89 17.19 3.58 -11.99
N GLY A 90 16.00 3.29 -12.52
CA GLY A 90 15.29 2.02 -12.32
C GLY A 90 14.50 1.89 -11.01
N ARG A 91 14.46 2.93 -10.17
CA ARG A 91 13.78 2.96 -8.86
C ARG A 91 12.50 3.79 -8.92
N ALA A 92 11.47 3.39 -8.19
CA ALA A 92 10.26 4.18 -8.06
C ALA A 92 10.52 5.46 -7.23
N SER A 93 10.04 6.61 -7.70
CA SER A 93 10.21 7.86 -6.94
C SER A 93 9.17 7.99 -5.82
N VAL A 94 9.57 8.52 -4.67
CA VAL A 94 8.70 9.11 -3.64
C VAL A 94 9.08 10.58 -3.50
N ALA A 95 8.34 11.46 -4.17
CA ALA A 95 8.71 12.87 -4.27
C ALA A 95 7.89 13.74 -3.33
N GLN A 96 8.55 14.60 -2.56
CA GLN A 96 7.88 15.76 -1.95
C GLN A 96 7.61 16.79 -3.04
N SER A 97 6.35 16.88 -3.46
CA SER A 97 5.92 17.87 -4.44
C SER A 97 5.49 19.16 -3.73
N PRO A 98 6.01 20.32 -4.14
CA PRO A 98 5.52 21.61 -3.68
C PRO A 98 4.17 21.98 -4.33
N ASP A 99 3.69 21.20 -5.29
CA ASP A 99 2.39 21.41 -5.90
C ASP A 99 1.28 21.14 -4.88
N GLU A 100 0.19 21.87 -5.00
CA GLU A 100 -1.00 21.62 -4.19
C GLU A 100 -1.95 20.68 -4.91
N ASP A 101 -2.27 19.56 -4.27
CA ASP A 101 -3.52 18.86 -4.51
C ASP A 101 -4.49 19.25 -3.38
N ARG A 102 -5.61 19.90 -3.72
CA ARG A 102 -6.62 20.31 -2.72
C ARG A 102 -7.42 19.13 -2.18
N VAL A 103 -7.35 17.97 -2.82
CA VAL A 103 -8.18 16.80 -2.47
C VAL A 103 -7.38 15.61 -1.94
N ALA A 104 -6.04 15.65 -2.01
CA ALA A 104 -5.21 14.53 -1.60
C ALA A 104 -3.93 14.96 -0.86
N ALA A 105 -3.55 14.18 0.16
CA ALA A 105 -2.29 14.34 0.87
C ALA A 105 -1.10 13.74 0.10
N ALA A 106 -1.39 12.73 -0.73
CA ALA A 106 -0.43 12.06 -1.59
C ALA A 106 -1.14 11.45 -2.79
N ARG A 107 -0.36 11.07 -3.80
CA ARG A 107 -0.86 10.35 -4.97
C ARG A 107 0.19 9.37 -5.48
N GLY A 108 -0.16 8.09 -5.53
CA GLY A 108 0.55 7.06 -6.26
C GLY A 108 0.01 6.92 -7.68
N HIS A 109 0.90 6.67 -8.63
CA HIS A 109 0.49 6.27 -9.98
C HIS A 109 -0.19 4.91 -9.95
N MET A 110 -1.45 4.86 -10.36
CA MET A 110 -2.20 3.61 -10.41
C MET A 110 -1.56 2.59 -11.37
N GLY A 111 -1.16 1.43 -10.85
CA GLY A 111 -0.57 0.35 -11.64
C GLY A 111 0.81 0.65 -12.26
N GLY A 112 1.51 1.68 -11.77
CA GLY A 112 2.82 2.10 -12.26
C GLY A 112 3.67 2.67 -11.14
N GLN A 113 4.97 2.83 -11.36
CA GLN A 113 5.86 3.41 -10.35
C GLN A 113 5.56 4.88 -10.08
N GLY A 114 5.95 5.37 -8.90
CA GLY A 114 5.93 6.79 -8.54
C GLY A 114 4.86 7.19 -7.52
N ILE A 115 5.26 8.03 -6.58
CA ILE A 115 4.42 8.64 -5.54
C ILE A 115 4.81 10.13 -5.42
N GLU A 116 3.81 11.00 -5.30
CA GLU A 116 3.99 12.40 -4.89
C GLU A 116 3.30 12.64 -3.54
N LEU A 117 4.01 13.30 -2.63
CA LEU A 117 3.52 13.79 -1.35
C LEU A 117 3.36 15.30 -1.47
N TYR A 118 2.14 15.80 -1.29
CA TYR A 118 1.86 17.22 -1.47
C TYR A 118 2.13 18.02 -0.21
N ARG A 119 2.44 19.32 -0.35
CA ARG A 119 2.56 20.27 0.76
C ARG A 119 3.59 19.80 1.81
N ASP A 120 3.29 20.02 3.08
CA ASP A 120 4.17 19.70 4.22
C ASP A 120 4.03 18.25 4.72
N HIS A 121 3.43 17.35 3.92
CA HIS A 121 3.24 15.96 4.35
C HIS A 121 4.58 15.25 4.55
N PHE A 122 5.53 15.35 3.62
CA PHE A 122 6.84 14.70 3.80
C PHE A 122 7.60 15.21 5.04
N PRO A 123 7.73 16.54 5.28
CA PRO A 123 8.32 17.04 6.53
C PRO A 123 7.65 16.49 7.80
N ARG A 124 6.33 16.32 7.81
CA ARG A 124 5.61 15.72 8.95
C ARG A 124 5.95 14.24 9.13
N ILE A 125 5.96 13.48 8.04
CA ILE A 125 6.31 12.05 8.03
C ILE A 125 7.73 11.86 8.54
N TYR A 126 8.67 12.66 8.04
CA TYR A 126 10.06 12.64 8.48
C TYR A 126 10.18 12.92 9.98
N ARG A 127 9.51 13.96 10.49
CA ARG A 127 9.58 14.30 11.93
C ARG A 127 9.00 13.20 12.82
N GLU A 128 7.88 12.60 12.44
CA GLU A 128 7.30 11.47 13.18
C GLU A 128 8.28 10.30 13.21
N PHE A 129 8.83 9.91 12.06
CA PHE A 129 9.78 8.81 11.97
C PHE A 129 11.08 9.10 12.75
N ALA A 130 11.60 10.31 12.68
CA ALA A 130 12.79 10.73 13.42
C ALA A 130 12.58 10.66 14.94
N ALA A 131 11.37 11.01 15.41
CA ALA A 131 11.06 11.08 16.83
C ALA A 131 10.67 9.72 17.44
N SER A 132 9.94 8.88 16.70
CA SER A 132 9.34 7.65 17.25
C SER A 132 9.83 6.37 16.58
N GLY A 133 10.49 6.45 15.43
CA GLY A 133 10.81 5.29 14.59
C GLY A 133 9.57 4.67 13.91
N ARG A 134 8.38 5.27 14.04
CA ARG A 134 7.14 4.77 13.47
C ARG A 134 6.83 5.44 12.14
N HIS A 135 6.18 4.71 11.25
CA HIS A 135 5.88 5.17 9.90
C HIS A 135 4.46 5.72 9.80
N ASP A 136 4.34 6.96 9.31
CA ASP A 136 3.11 7.38 8.64
C ASP A 136 2.86 6.42 7.47
N HIS A 137 1.65 5.90 7.39
CA HIS A 137 1.28 4.83 6.47
C HIS A 137 0.87 5.36 5.09
N ILE A 138 0.90 6.68 4.86
CA ILE A 138 0.49 7.28 3.58
C ILE A 138 1.36 6.81 2.42
N VAL A 139 2.70 6.77 2.57
CA VAL A 139 3.59 6.31 1.50
C VAL A 139 3.32 4.84 1.18
N ILE A 140 3.15 4.00 2.20
CA ILE A 140 2.88 2.57 2.02
C ILE A 140 1.48 2.31 1.45
N HIS A 141 0.52 3.18 1.75
CA HIS A 141 -0.79 3.18 1.10
C HIS A 141 -0.68 3.53 -0.38
N GLU A 142 0.06 4.58 -0.74
CA GLU A 142 0.27 4.96 -2.14
C GLU A 142 1.10 3.93 -2.92
N MET A 143 2.02 3.21 -2.27
CA MET A 143 2.64 2.02 -2.87
C MET A 143 1.57 0.98 -3.23
N GLY A 144 0.57 0.77 -2.38
CA GLY A 144 -0.58 -0.08 -2.72
C GLY A 144 -1.31 0.37 -3.99
N ARG A 145 -1.38 1.67 -4.26
CA ARG A 145 -1.93 2.22 -5.50
C ARG A 145 -1.03 1.91 -6.70
N ASN A 146 0.30 1.97 -6.52
CA ASN A 146 1.26 1.51 -7.55
C ASN A 146 1.06 0.03 -7.88
N PHE A 147 0.85 -0.83 -6.88
CA PHE A 147 0.70 -2.28 -7.06
C PHE A 147 -0.72 -2.72 -7.46
N TRP A 148 -1.66 -1.81 -7.73
CA TRP A 148 -2.96 -2.17 -8.28
C TRP A 148 -2.89 -2.39 -9.80
N LEU A 149 -2.63 -3.64 -10.19
CA LEU A 149 -2.40 -4.03 -11.59
C LEU A 149 -3.65 -4.58 -12.29
N TRP A 150 -4.68 -4.97 -11.53
CA TRP A 150 -5.85 -5.71 -12.04
C TRP A 150 -7.06 -4.83 -12.36
N ARG A 151 -6.83 -3.55 -12.70
CA ARG A 151 -7.90 -2.65 -13.14
C ARG A 151 -8.71 -3.20 -14.32
N PRO A 152 -8.13 -3.89 -15.33
CA PRO A 152 -8.94 -4.51 -16.38
C PRO A 152 -9.92 -5.57 -15.85
N GLN A 153 -9.50 -6.40 -14.89
CA GLN A 153 -10.30 -7.52 -14.39
C GLN A 153 -11.29 -7.14 -13.30
N LEU A 154 -10.96 -6.11 -12.50
CA LEU A 154 -11.69 -5.78 -11.27
C LEU A 154 -12.21 -4.33 -11.23
N GLY A 155 -11.82 -3.47 -12.17
CA GLY A 155 -12.08 -2.02 -12.13
C GLY A 155 -13.53 -1.58 -12.31
N ALA A 156 -14.46 -2.52 -12.55
CA ALA A 156 -15.90 -2.27 -12.51
C ALA A 156 -16.45 -2.14 -11.08
N VAL A 157 -15.74 -2.66 -10.08
CA VAL A 157 -16.00 -2.42 -8.65
C VAL A 157 -14.97 -1.42 -8.13
N LYS A 158 -15.28 -0.13 -8.19
CA LYS A 158 -14.31 0.96 -7.88
C LYS A 158 -13.71 0.88 -6.48
N ALA A 159 -14.50 0.42 -5.51
CA ALA A 159 -14.07 0.29 -4.12
C ALA A 159 -12.87 -0.64 -3.94
N PHE A 160 -12.68 -1.63 -4.83
CA PHE A 160 -11.54 -2.53 -4.76
C PHE A 160 -10.19 -1.84 -4.89
N GLU A 161 -10.10 -0.74 -5.66
CA GLU A 161 -8.84 -0.03 -5.90
C GLU A 161 -8.30 0.61 -4.61
N VAL A 162 -9.16 1.33 -3.87
CA VAL A 162 -8.79 1.93 -2.59
C VAL A 162 -8.69 0.86 -1.50
N GLY A 163 -9.65 -0.08 -1.48
CA GLY A 163 -9.66 -1.17 -0.51
C GLY A 163 -8.39 -2.01 -0.57
N PHE A 164 -7.86 -2.28 -1.77
CA PHE A 164 -6.61 -3.00 -1.96
C PHE A 164 -5.44 -2.29 -1.27
N ALA A 165 -5.31 -0.98 -1.50
CA ALA A 165 -4.26 -0.16 -0.90
C ALA A 165 -4.43 -0.02 0.63
N VAL A 166 -5.67 0.02 1.13
CA VAL A 166 -5.94 0.05 2.58
C VAL A 166 -5.57 -1.27 3.24
N ALA A 167 -6.00 -2.41 2.69
CA ALA A 167 -5.73 -3.72 3.30
C ALA A 167 -4.25 -4.10 3.23
N ASN A 168 -3.65 -3.96 2.04
CA ASN A 168 -2.29 -4.43 1.82
C ASN A 168 -1.25 -3.57 2.54
N LYS A 169 -1.52 -2.30 2.89
CA LYS A 169 -0.57 -1.53 3.72
C LYS A 169 -0.32 -2.21 5.06
N PHE A 170 -1.33 -2.80 5.69
CA PHE A 170 -1.15 -3.53 6.96
C PHE A 170 -0.29 -4.77 6.75
N LEU A 171 -0.63 -5.58 5.74
CA LEU A 171 0.08 -6.81 5.40
C LEU A 171 1.54 -6.56 5.01
N VAL A 172 1.81 -5.46 4.32
CA VAL A 172 3.15 -5.07 3.88
C VAL A 172 3.97 -4.52 5.04
N MET A 173 3.40 -3.64 5.86
CA MET A 173 4.11 -3.10 7.02
C MET A 173 4.48 -4.21 8.01
N GLU A 174 3.57 -5.13 8.28
CA GLU A 174 3.86 -6.31 9.11
C GLU A 174 5.02 -7.15 8.54
N ARG A 175 4.97 -7.48 7.24
CA ARG A 175 6.02 -8.29 6.58
C ARG A 175 7.36 -7.60 6.42
N ALA A 176 7.36 -6.28 6.33
CA ALA A 176 8.58 -5.48 6.24
C ALA A 176 9.15 -5.13 7.63
N GLY A 177 8.47 -5.54 8.71
CA GLY A 177 8.86 -5.25 10.10
C GLY A 177 8.74 -3.76 10.43
N LEU A 178 7.75 -3.07 9.85
CA LEU A 178 7.55 -1.64 10.00
C LEU A 178 6.44 -1.36 11.00
N GLU A 179 6.75 -0.56 12.02
CA GLU A 179 5.75 -0.11 12.98
C GLU A 179 4.96 1.07 12.43
N GLY A 180 3.63 0.94 12.35
CA GLY A 180 2.78 2.04 11.92
C GLY A 180 2.54 3.08 13.01
N ALA A 181 2.62 4.36 12.65
CA ALA A 181 2.20 5.48 13.49
C ALA A 181 0.67 5.49 13.67
N PRO A 182 0.15 6.14 14.73
CA PRO A 182 -1.29 6.31 14.91
C PRO A 182 -1.96 7.04 13.73
N PHE A 183 -3.25 6.79 13.53
CA PHE A 183 -4.09 7.52 12.59
C PHE A 183 -5.24 8.17 13.34
N ARG A 184 -5.26 9.51 13.35
CA ARG A 184 -6.19 10.28 14.19
C ARG A 184 -6.05 9.81 15.66
N ASP A 185 -7.14 9.37 16.27
CA ASP A 185 -7.21 8.88 17.64
C ASP A 185 -7.00 7.35 17.77
N MET A 186 -6.65 6.66 16.68
CA MET A 186 -6.47 5.21 16.67
C MET A 186 -5.00 4.81 16.56
N SER A 187 -4.58 3.83 17.35
CA SER A 187 -3.33 3.10 17.07
C SER A 187 -3.41 2.37 15.73
N PHE A 188 -2.26 2.08 15.12
CA PHE A 188 -2.20 1.30 13.89
C PHE A 188 -2.91 -0.07 14.00
N ARG A 189 -2.83 -0.71 15.19
CA ARG A 189 -3.52 -1.97 15.47
C ARG A 189 -5.05 -1.80 15.50
N GLN A 190 -5.56 -0.73 16.12
CA GLN A 190 -6.99 -0.42 16.11
C GLN A 190 -7.48 -0.08 14.69
N LEU A 191 -6.68 0.66 13.93
CA LEU A 191 -6.96 0.94 12.52
C LEU A 191 -6.93 -0.31 11.63
N ARG A 192 -6.26 -1.40 12.02
CA ARG A 192 -6.38 -2.69 11.33
C ARG A 192 -7.66 -3.42 11.76
N ALA A 193 -7.94 -3.44 13.06
CA ALA A 193 -9.10 -4.11 13.64
C ALA A 193 -10.44 -3.52 13.16
N SER A 194 -10.44 -2.27 12.71
CA SER A 194 -11.57 -1.63 12.02
C SER A 194 -12.14 -2.42 10.84
N LEU A 195 -11.28 -3.18 10.14
CA LEU A 195 -11.71 -3.97 9.00
C LEU A 195 -12.63 -5.10 9.45
N ASP A 196 -12.38 -5.66 10.64
CA ASP A 196 -13.25 -6.67 11.26
C ASP A 196 -14.61 -6.08 11.65
N GLU A 197 -14.62 -4.86 12.20
CA GLU A 197 -15.85 -4.13 12.53
C GLU A 197 -16.68 -3.83 11.27
N THR A 198 -16.04 -3.39 10.18
CA THR A 198 -16.70 -3.10 8.90
C THR A 198 -17.28 -4.36 8.27
N TRP A 199 -16.54 -5.46 8.31
CA TRP A 199 -16.99 -6.77 7.85
C TRP A 199 -18.18 -7.29 8.69
N ALA A 200 -18.10 -7.16 10.01
CA ALA A 200 -19.18 -7.58 10.92
C ALA A 200 -20.47 -6.80 10.60
N LEU A 201 -20.36 -5.48 10.43
CA LEU A 201 -21.49 -4.61 10.07
C LEU A 201 -22.13 -5.05 8.75
N TYR A 202 -21.33 -5.28 7.72
CA TYR A 202 -21.83 -5.78 6.43
C TYR A 202 -22.58 -7.10 6.58
N ARG A 203 -22.01 -8.07 7.31
CA ARG A 203 -22.64 -9.40 7.52
C ARG A 203 -23.88 -9.39 8.40
N SER A 204 -23.99 -8.42 9.30
CA SER A 204 -25.12 -8.33 10.22
C SER A 204 -26.27 -7.49 9.69
N THR A 205 -26.09 -6.76 8.58
CA THR A 205 -27.12 -5.87 8.02
C THR A 205 -28.12 -6.68 7.18
N PRO A 206 -29.40 -6.81 7.61
CA PRO A 206 -30.39 -7.59 6.88
C PRO A 206 -30.67 -6.99 5.49
N GLY A 207 -30.76 -7.84 4.47
CA GLY A 207 -31.09 -7.44 3.10
C GLY A 207 -29.99 -6.65 2.37
N LEU A 208 -28.82 -6.44 2.98
CA LEU A 208 -27.69 -5.80 2.31
C LEU A 208 -26.91 -6.84 1.51
N ASP A 209 -26.88 -6.67 0.19
CA ASP A 209 -26.05 -7.44 -0.72
C ASP A 209 -24.75 -6.70 -1.06
N TRP A 210 -23.85 -7.37 -1.76
CA TRP A 210 -22.56 -6.79 -2.11
C TRP A 210 -22.70 -5.59 -3.06
N LYS A 211 -23.72 -5.56 -3.94
CA LYS A 211 -23.96 -4.43 -4.85
C LYS A 211 -24.37 -3.19 -4.07
N GLY A 212 -25.33 -3.34 -3.16
CA GLY A 212 -25.74 -2.30 -2.23
C GLY A 212 -24.56 -1.77 -1.42
N ALA A 213 -23.73 -2.66 -0.87
CA ALA A 213 -22.63 -2.27 -0.01
C ALA A 213 -21.45 -1.62 -0.77
N LEU A 214 -21.02 -2.20 -1.90
CA LEU A 214 -19.80 -1.79 -2.61
C LEU A 214 -20.03 -0.82 -3.77
N LEU A 215 -21.19 -0.86 -4.43
CA LEU A 215 -21.48 -0.02 -5.60
C LEU A 215 -22.35 1.18 -5.23
N GLU A 216 -23.34 0.96 -4.37
CA GLU A 216 -24.33 1.98 -3.99
C GLU A 216 -24.01 2.63 -2.64
N SER A 217 -22.94 2.18 -1.96
CA SER A 217 -22.50 2.68 -0.66
C SER A 217 -23.59 2.68 0.41
N ARG A 218 -24.46 1.66 0.42
CA ARG A 218 -25.58 1.49 1.37
C ARG A 218 -25.19 0.80 2.68
N LEU A 219 -23.91 0.80 3.05
CA LEU A 219 -23.52 0.37 4.38
C LEU A 219 -24.15 1.30 5.43
N PRO A 220 -24.66 0.78 6.56
CA PRO A 220 -25.07 1.63 7.66
C PRO A 220 -23.91 2.53 8.12
N PRO A 221 -24.19 3.71 8.69
CA PRO A 221 -23.15 4.62 9.16
C PRO A 221 -22.21 3.93 10.16
N HIS A 222 -20.94 3.85 9.81
CA HIS A 222 -19.91 3.41 10.73
C HIS A 222 -19.49 4.59 11.64
N PRO A 223 -19.28 4.40 12.97
CA PRO A 223 -18.81 5.47 13.88
C PRO A 223 -17.55 6.22 13.43
N ARG A 224 -16.77 5.60 12.54
CA ARG A 224 -15.52 6.12 11.99
C ARG A 224 -15.64 6.70 10.58
N GLY A 225 -16.85 6.70 10.02
CA GLY A 225 -17.12 7.14 8.65
C GLY A 225 -16.62 6.18 7.57
N TRP A 226 -16.38 4.92 7.91
CA TRP A 226 -16.00 3.87 6.96
C TRP A 226 -17.15 3.54 6.02
N GLY A 227 -16.83 3.24 4.76
CA GLY A 227 -17.79 2.98 3.70
C GLY A 227 -17.34 1.88 2.75
N ALA A 228 -17.75 1.98 1.48
CA ALA A 228 -17.50 0.95 0.48
C ALA A 228 -16.01 0.59 0.31
N ASN A 229 -15.11 1.58 0.37
CA ASN A 229 -13.66 1.36 0.26
C ASN A 229 -13.11 0.54 1.45
N ASP A 230 -13.59 0.82 2.66
CA ASP A 230 -13.17 0.11 3.87
C ASP A 230 -13.76 -1.31 3.91
N LEU A 231 -14.99 -1.49 3.42
CA LEU A 231 -15.52 -2.84 3.21
C LEU A 231 -14.70 -3.60 2.18
N ALA A 232 -14.37 -2.99 1.05
CA ALA A 232 -13.48 -3.61 0.07
C ALA A 232 -12.13 -3.99 0.71
N ALA A 233 -11.57 -3.13 1.58
CA ALA A 233 -10.36 -3.45 2.33
C ALA A 233 -10.56 -4.67 3.25
N ALA A 234 -11.70 -4.77 3.93
CA ALA A 234 -12.04 -5.93 4.72
C ALA A 234 -12.13 -7.21 3.86
N LEU A 235 -12.72 -7.14 2.66
CA LEU A 235 -12.75 -8.29 1.73
C LEU A 235 -11.35 -8.73 1.29
N TRP A 236 -10.46 -7.77 1.00
CA TRP A 236 -9.06 -8.05 0.68
C TRP A 236 -8.32 -8.71 1.86
N TRP A 237 -8.54 -8.21 3.07
CA TRP A 237 -7.99 -8.79 4.29
C TRP A 237 -8.47 -10.24 4.48
N ARG A 238 -9.77 -10.51 4.34
CA ARG A 238 -10.34 -11.86 4.42
C ARG A 238 -9.83 -12.78 3.31
N THR A 239 -9.62 -12.25 2.12
CA THR A 239 -9.01 -12.99 1.01
C THR A 239 -7.61 -13.46 1.38
N PHE A 240 -6.80 -12.58 1.96
CA PHE A 240 -5.49 -12.96 2.48
C PHE A 240 -5.59 -14.02 3.61
N GLU A 241 -6.50 -13.84 4.58
CA GLU A 241 -6.71 -14.83 5.65
C GLU A 241 -7.09 -16.22 5.14
N ARG A 242 -7.91 -16.30 4.08
CA ARG A 242 -8.36 -17.55 3.48
C ARG A 242 -7.28 -18.25 2.65
N LEU A 243 -6.47 -17.49 1.93
CA LEU A 243 -5.47 -18.02 1.01
C LEU A 243 -4.09 -18.22 1.65
N GLY A 244 -3.80 -17.47 2.71
CA GLY A 244 -2.50 -17.40 3.35
C GLY A 244 -1.41 -16.87 2.42
N GLU A 245 -0.17 -16.90 2.92
CA GLU A 245 0.98 -16.31 2.23
C GLU A 245 1.28 -16.95 0.88
N SER A 246 1.08 -18.26 0.75
CA SER A 246 1.35 -18.95 -0.50
C SER A 246 0.23 -18.78 -1.53
N GLY A 247 -1.03 -18.65 -1.08
CA GLY A 247 -2.18 -18.56 -1.96
C GLY A 247 -2.42 -17.16 -2.49
N TYR A 248 -2.12 -16.12 -1.72
CA TYR A 248 -2.37 -14.74 -2.12
C TYR A 248 -1.66 -14.30 -3.43
N PRO A 249 -0.36 -14.57 -3.64
CA PRO A 249 0.27 -14.29 -4.95
C PRO A 249 -0.30 -15.18 -6.08
N ARG A 250 -0.71 -16.43 -5.80
CA ARG A 250 -1.39 -17.28 -6.80
C ARG A 250 -2.74 -16.72 -7.21
N PHE A 251 -3.47 -16.09 -6.28
CA PHE A 251 -4.72 -15.41 -6.57
C PHE A 251 -4.52 -14.25 -7.55
N PHE A 252 -3.49 -13.44 -7.34
CA PHE A 252 -3.16 -12.36 -8.26
C PHE A 252 -2.68 -12.85 -9.63
N ALA A 253 -1.88 -13.93 -9.67
CA ALA A 253 -1.53 -14.59 -10.93
C ALA A 253 -2.77 -15.11 -11.67
N ALA A 254 -3.71 -15.74 -10.95
CA ALA A 254 -4.96 -16.24 -11.52
C ALA A 254 -5.88 -15.11 -11.99
N LEU A 255 -5.91 -13.98 -11.28
CA LEU A 255 -6.59 -12.75 -11.71
C LEU A 255 -6.00 -12.21 -13.01
N SER A 256 -4.68 -12.14 -13.16
CA SER A 256 -4.04 -11.66 -14.39
C SER A 256 -4.45 -12.46 -15.63
N ALA A 257 -4.77 -13.75 -15.45
CA ALA A 257 -5.26 -14.63 -16.52
C ALA A 257 -6.77 -14.51 -16.80
N ARG A 258 -7.52 -13.71 -16.04
CA ARG A 258 -8.96 -13.51 -16.26
C ARG A 258 -9.20 -12.48 -17.38
N PRO A 259 -10.33 -12.59 -18.12
CA PRO A 259 -10.71 -11.57 -19.09
C PRO A 259 -10.99 -10.23 -18.41
N LYS A 260 -10.88 -9.14 -19.18
CA LYS A 260 -11.33 -7.81 -18.74
C LYS A 260 -12.81 -7.88 -18.38
N ALA A 261 -13.19 -7.35 -17.21
CA ALA A 261 -14.58 -7.23 -16.80
C ALA A 261 -15.18 -5.94 -17.37
N ALA A 262 -16.31 -6.06 -18.05
CA ALA A 262 -17.16 -4.95 -18.49
C ALA A 262 -18.17 -4.56 -17.41
N THR A 263 -18.59 -5.51 -16.57
CA THR A 263 -19.60 -5.29 -15.51
C THR A 263 -19.07 -5.60 -14.12
N ALA A 264 -19.76 -5.11 -13.09
CA ALA A 264 -19.42 -5.41 -11.71
C ALA A 264 -19.62 -6.90 -11.38
N ASP A 265 -20.64 -7.55 -11.96
CA ASP A 265 -20.87 -8.99 -11.81
C ASP A 265 -19.72 -9.81 -12.38
N GLU A 266 -19.21 -9.44 -13.56
CA GLU A 266 -18.02 -10.07 -14.16
C GLU A 266 -16.77 -9.86 -13.32
N ALA A 267 -16.58 -8.68 -12.73
CA ALA A 267 -15.46 -8.40 -11.84
C ALA A 267 -15.51 -9.28 -10.56
N VAL A 268 -16.69 -9.44 -9.95
CA VAL A 268 -16.87 -10.34 -8.81
C VAL A 268 -16.69 -11.81 -9.23
N ALA A 269 -17.20 -12.21 -10.39
CA ALA A 269 -16.98 -13.55 -10.93
C ALA A 269 -15.49 -13.84 -11.16
N ASN A 270 -14.75 -12.89 -11.72
CA ASN A 270 -13.29 -12.96 -11.87
C ASN A 270 -12.58 -13.13 -10.53
N PHE A 271 -12.99 -12.35 -9.52
CA PHE A 271 -12.45 -12.43 -8.16
C PHE A 271 -12.66 -13.82 -7.56
N VAL A 272 -13.90 -14.33 -7.57
CA VAL A 272 -14.23 -15.65 -7.03
C VAL A 272 -13.50 -16.77 -7.79
N ALA A 273 -13.44 -16.69 -9.12
CA ALA A 273 -12.73 -17.68 -9.94
C ALA A 273 -11.22 -17.70 -9.65
N ALA A 274 -10.60 -16.53 -9.45
CA ALA A 274 -9.20 -16.43 -9.04
C ALA A 274 -8.97 -17.00 -7.64
N GLY A 275 -9.91 -16.78 -6.71
CA GLY A 275 -9.93 -17.42 -5.39
C GLY A 275 -9.86 -18.94 -5.50
N ARG A 276 -10.79 -19.53 -6.27
CA ARG A 276 -10.86 -20.99 -6.45
C ARG A 276 -9.59 -21.54 -7.07
N ALA A 277 -9.02 -20.86 -8.06
CA ALA A 277 -7.75 -21.23 -8.67
C ALA A 277 -6.56 -21.13 -7.69
N ALA A 278 -6.63 -20.25 -6.69
CA ALA A 278 -5.60 -20.08 -5.67
C ALA A 278 -5.76 -21.03 -4.47
N GLY A 279 -6.91 -21.69 -4.33
CA GLY A 279 -7.19 -22.73 -3.34
C GLY A 279 -8.33 -22.43 -2.36
N ALA A 280 -9.14 -21.38 -2.56
CA ALA A 280 -10.28 -21.08 -1.68
C ALA A 280 -11.50 -20.55 -2.45
N ASP A 281 -12.70 -21.01 -2.10
CA ASP A 281 -13.92 -20.37 -2.61
C ASP A 281 -14.20 -19.07 -1.83
N LEU A 282 -14.15 -17.94 -2.53
CA LEU A 282 -14.35 -16.60 -1.96
C LEU A 282 -15.76 -16.05 -2.19
N SER A 283 -16.69 -16.86 -2.71
CA SER A 283 -18.08 -16.43 -2.95
C SER A 283 -18.80 -15.97 -1.69
N GLU A 284 -18.45 -16.51 -0.52
CA GLU A 284 -19.01 -16.09 0.78
C GLU A 284 -18.74 -14.61 1.13
N LEU A 285 -17.76 -13.98 0.48
CA LEU A 285 -17.46 -12.55 0.64
C LEU A 285 -18.52 -11.64 -0.01
N PHE A 286 -19.31 -12.18 -0.94
CA PHE A 286 -20.24 -11.43 -1.77
C PHE A 286 -21.70 -11.85 -1.48
N LEU A 287 -22.29 -11.29 -0.42
CA LEU A 287 -23.66 -11.57 0.01
C LEU A 287 -24.65 -11.22 -1.11
N THR A 288 -25.65 -12.08 -1.31
CA THR A 288 -26.65 -11.95 -2.40
C THR A 288 -28.02 -11.47 -1.91
N GLY A 289 -28.10 -10.95 -0.68
CA GLY A 289 -29.31 -10.31 -0.15
C GLY A 289 -30.45 -11.25 0.23
N GLN A 290 -30.26 -12.59 0.21
CA GLN A 290 -31.28 -13.50 0.71
C GLN A 290 -31.42 -13.38 2.24
N ALA A 291 -32.67 -13.19 2.68
CA ALA A 291 -33.05 -13.08 4.08
C ALA A 291 -32.54 -14.30 4.87
N ARG A 292 -31.93 -14.04 6.03
CA ARG A 292 -31.71 -15.07 7.05
C ARG A 292 -33.03 -15.42 7.71
#